data_AF-A0A1E7IUI0-F1
#
_entry.id   AF-A0A1E7IUI0-F1
#
_cell.length_a   1.000
_cell.length_b   1.000
_cell.length_c   1.000
_cell.angle_alpha   90.00
_cell.angle_beta   90.00
_cell.angle_gamma   90.00
#
_symmetry.space_group_name_H-M   'P 1'
#
loop_
_entity.id
_entity.type
_entity.pdbx_description
1 polymer ?
#
loop_
_entity_poly.entity_id
_entity_poly.type
_entity_poly.pdbx_seq_one_letter_code
_entity_poly.pdbx_strand_id
1 'polypeptide(L)'
;MKVKLAKTAGFCMGVRRAVEMVLDAANRLQGPFYTYGPLIHNPQVIEILAEKGVTVIDGISGVEPGTVVIRAHGVPLQAKQAFVDAGFSIIDATCPRVIKVHTIIGKHAKQGYATVIIGDKHHPEVVGLLGHAKGMGYVVSQPDDLDKLPSLERAIVVAQTTQDGHLFDSIVRTIAIRFPHFKVFSTICDSTLQRQAEVREMAKSVDAVVVVGGRNSGNTRRLAQVVEQEGVPAYHIESEEELDYDAVEPLDSVGITAGASTPNWVIKKVFRTLETLPTQKRGRCRITLFRIQRWLLLSNLYLAVGAGCLSYTCALLSGIGPGFTSALMATCYVLSMHILNNFIGREAVRYNDPDRASFYDDNRLILLTLSAISGAVGLFMAFTLGSAPFLVLCIISLLGLLYKVKIIPARFKIGKNIQRISDVPGSKTMLIALAWGMVTAALPYLSVSMQITSTMIFVSLWASTMAFVRTAFFDILDMQGDRIVGQESIAIVLGEQKSFCILKLLLVIFFAALIIAPVIHLTTTLAYGLILPIFYIAALVMAFERHWVVPGFRFEFLVETLFVFTALVS
;
A
#
# COMPACT_ATOMS: atom_id res chain seq x y z
N MET A 1 -20.51 -3.53 -10.73
CA MET A 1 -19.75 -4.63 -11.36
C MET A 1 -19.35 -5.74 -10.37
N LYS A 2 -18.99 -6.95 -10.83
CA LYS A 2 -18.10 -7.87 -10.10
C LYS A 2 -16.66 -7.60 -10.55
N VAL A 3 -15.78 -7.26 -9.62
CA VAL A 3 -14.38 -6.92 -9.94
C VAL A 3 -13.47 -7.96 -9.34
N LYS A 4 -12.58 -8.56 -10.14
CA LYS A 4 -11.60 -9.57 -9.70
C LYS A 4 -10.19 -9.00 -9.88
N LEU A 5 -9.46 -8.78 -8.80
CA LEU A 5 -8.06 -8.31 -8.86
C LEU A 5 -7.10 -9.50 -8.87
N ALA A 6 -6.07 -9.44 -9.73
CA ALA A 6 -5.00 -10.43 -9.77
C ALA A 6 -4.14 -10.29 -8.51
N LYS A 7 -3.83 -11.39 -7.84
CA LYS A 7 -3.01 -11.41 -6.61
C LYS A 7 -1.60 -10.90 -6.87
N THR A 8 -1.09 -11.10 -8.09
CA THR A 8 0.23 -10.63 -8.51
C THR A 8 0.23 -9.21 -9.10
N ALA A 9 -0.92 -8.51 -9.10
CA ALA A 9 -1.00 -7.14 -9.61
C ALA A 9 -0.10 -6.18 -8.83
N GLY A 10 0.60 -5.32 -9.56
CA GLY A 10 1.41 -4.24 -9.00
C GLY A 10 2.85 -4.62 -8.74
N PHE A 11 3.53 -3.85 -7.88
CA PHE A 11 4.97 -3.94 -7.67
C PHE A 11 5.49 -5.36 -7.40
N CYS A 12 6.43 -5.81 -8.24
CA CYS A 12 7.25 -6.97 -7.90
C CYS A 12 8.31 -6.58 -6.85
N MET A 13 8.96 -7.58 -6.22
CA MET A 13 9.98 -7.35 -5.20
C MET A 13 11.11 -6.42 -5.70
N GLY A 14 11.59 -6.62 -6.93
CA GLY A 14 12.68 -5.81 -7.49
C GLY A 14 12.31 -4.34 -7.68
N VAL A 15 11.11 -4.07 -8.18
CA VAL A 15 10.58 -2.71 -8.31
C VAL A 15 10.33 -2.09 -6.94
N ARG A 16 9.66 -2.81 -6.03
CA ARG A 16 9.39 -2.35 -4.67
C ARG A 16 10.69 -1.92 -3.99
N ARG A 17 11.71 -2.78 -4.02
CA ARG A 17 13.04 -2.48 -3.48
C ARG A 17 13.64 -1.21 -4.09
N ALA A 18 13.56 -1.05 -5.42
CA ALA A 18 14.13 0.11 -6.09
C ALA A 18 13.44 1.41 -5.70
N VAL A 19 12.10 1.44 -5.72
CA VAL A 19 11.30 2.62 -5.35
C VAL A 19 11.51 2.97 -3.89
N GLU A 20 11.45 1.98 -2.98
CA GLU A 20 11.66 2.18 -1.56
C GLU A 20 13.05 2.74 -1.25
N MET A 21 14.09 2.21 -1.89
CA MET A 21 15.47 2.68 -1.73
C MET A 21 15.63 4.14 -2.15
N VAL A 22 14.97 4.56 -3.25
CA VAL A 22 15.04 5.94 -3.71
C VAL A 22 14.22 6.87 -2.83
N LEU A 23 13.01 6.49 -2.41
CA LEU A 23 12.19 7.32 -1.51
C LEU A 23 12.87 7.51 -0.14
N ASP A 24 13.42 6.44 0.42
CA ASP A 24 14.13 6.51 1.71
C ASP A 24 15.39 7.37 1.61
N ALA A 25 16.11 7.30 0.48
CA ALA A 25 17.25 8.15 0.21
C ALA A 25 16.83 9.62 -0.02
N ALA A 26 15.78 9.89 -0.79
CA ALA A 26 15.30 11.23 -1.08
C ALA A 26 14.83 11.96 0.18
N ASN A 27 14.22 11.22 1.12
CA ASN A 27 13.78 11.78 2.40
C ASN A 27 14.94 12.07 3.38
N ARG A 28 16.16 11.56 3.13
CA ARG A 28 17.31 11.63 4.07
C ARG A 28 18.50 12.41 3.53
N LEU A 29 18.82 12.25 2.26
CA LEU A 29 19.99 12.84 1.63
C LEU A 29 19.75 14.31 1.32
N GLN A 30 20.85 15.06 1.26
CA GLN A 30 20.87 16.47 0.87
C GLN A 30 21.75 16.60 -0.38
N GLY A 31 21.47 17.60 -1.22
CA GLY A 31 22.20 17.86 -2.46
C GLY A 31 21.57 17.19 -3.69
N PRO A 32 22.22 17.29 -4.86
CA PRO A 32 21.65 16.80 -6.11
C PRO A 32 21.45 15.28 -6.09
N PHE A 33 20.24 14.84 -6.46
CA PHE A 33 19.87 13.44 -6.43
C PHE A 33 19.24 13.02 -7.76
N TYR A 34 19.80 11.97 -8.36
CA TYR A 34 19.49 11.57 -9.72
C TYR A 34 19.16 10.09 -9.85
N THR A 35 18.43 9.75 -10.92
CA THR A 35 18.32 8.39 -11.44
C THR A 35 18.94 8.33 -12.83
N TYR A 36 19.75 7.31 -13.12
CA TYR A 36 20.32 7.13 -14.44
C TYR A 36 19.30 6.41 -15.35
N GLY A 37 18.62 7.20 -16.18
CA GLY A 37 17.37 6.86 -16.85
C GLY A 37 16.21 6.66 -15.86
N PRO A 38 14.98 6.43 -16.36
CA PRO A 38 13.83 6.21 -15.50
C PRO A 38 14.06 5.03 -14.55
N LEU A 39 13.82 5.24 -13.24
CA LEU A 39 13.98 4.20 -12.21
C LEU A 39 13.19 2.94 -12.57
N ILE A 40 11.94 3.15 -13.00
CA ILE A 40 11.00 2.16 -13.51
C ILE A 40 10.16 2.75 -14.65
N HIS A 41 9.47 1.90 -15.40
CA HIS A 41 8.55 2.31 -16.46
C HIS A 41 7.13 2.52 -15.89
N ASN A 42 6.93 3.61 -15.14
CA ASN A 42 5.62 4.05 -14.67
C ASN A 42 5.61 5.59 -14.49
N PRO A 43 4.79 6.33 -15.24
CA PRO A 43 4.83 7.80 -15.25
C PRO A 43 4.51 8.41 -13.89
N GLN A 44 3.52 7.88 -13.17
CA GLN A 44 3.11 8.42 -11.87
C GLN A 44 4.20 8.31 -10.81
N VAL A 45 4.98 7.21 -10.81
CA VAL A 45 6.11 7.07 -9.89
C VAL A 45 7.24 8.02 -10.27
N ILE A 46 7.50 8.25 -11.56
CA ILE A 46 8.51 9.22 -12.00
C ILE A 46 8.13 10.64 -11.57
N GLU A 47 6.85 11.01 -11.69
CA GLU A 47 6.34 12.30 -11.21
C GLU A 47 6.54 12.47 -9.69
N ILE A 48 6.19 11.45 -8.90
CA ILE A 48 6.41 11.47 -7.43
C ILE A 48 7.89 11.64 -7.08
N LEU A 49 8.77 10.97 -7.81
CA LEU A 49 10.22 11.08 -7.59
C LEU A 49 10.72 12.50 -7.93
N ALA A 50 10.20 13.09 -9.00
CA ALA A 50 10.52 14.47 -9.36
C ALA A 50 10.03 15.48 -8.31
N GLU A 51 8.81 15.30 -7.77
CA GLU A 51 8.30 16.11 -6.63
C GLU A 51 9.20 15.99 -5.39
N LYS A 52 9.92 14.88 -5.25
CA LYS A 52 10.91 14.63 -4.18
C LYS A 52 12.32 15.12 -4.51
N GLY A 53 12.50 15.85 -5.60
CA GLY A 53 13.80 16.38 -6.01
C GLY A 53 14.73 15.32 -6.64
N VAL A 54 14.19 14.19 -7.09
CA VAL A 54 14.95 13.17 -7.81
C VAL A 54 14.81 13.39 -9.31
N THR A 55 15.90 13.78 -9.97
CA THR A 55 15.90 14.11 -11.40
C THR A 55 16.37 12.92 -12.24
N VAL A 56 15.72 12.66 -13.37
CA VAL A 56 16.19 11.65 -14.34
C VAL A 56 17.29 12.25 -15.21
N ILE A 57 18.43 11.56 -15.33
CA ILE A 57 19.55 11.95 -16.20
C ILE A 57 19.91 10.83 -17.17
N ASP A 58 20.33 11.17 -18.38
CA ASP A 58 20.79 10.21 -19.41
C ASP A 58 22.31 10.07 -19.48
N GLY A 59 23.04 10.81 -18.63
CA GLY A 59 24.49 10.77 -18.57
C GLY A 59 25.06 11.82 -17.63
N ILE A 60 26.39 11.94 -17.66
CA ILE A 60 27.16 12.80 -16.74
C ILE A 60 27.30 14.24 -17.28
N SER A 61 27.15 14.43 -18.59
CA SER A 61 27.42 15.72 -19.23
C SER A 61 26.46 16.81 -18.76
N GLY A 62 27.00 17.92 -18.25
CA GLY A 62 26.21 19.06 -17.76
C GLY A 62 25.52 18.85 -16.41
N VAL A 63 25.88 17.80 -15.67
CA VAL A 63 25.27 17.46 -14.38
C VAL A 63 26.29 17.58 -13.26
N GLU A 64 25.98 18.33 -12.21
CA GLU A 64 26.83 18.44 -11.03
C GLU A 64 26.90 17.10 -10.27
N PRO A 65 28.09 16.71 -9.74
CA PRO A 65 28.23 15.50 -8.95
C PRO A 65 27.28 15.48 -7.75
N GLY A 66 26.64 14.33 -7.57
CA GLY A 66 25.69 14.12 -6.48
C GLY A 66 25.50 12.63 -6.25
N THR A 67 24.32 12.26 -5.76
CA THR A 67 23.94 10.84 -5.68
C THR A 67 23.24 10.42 -6.96
N VAL A 68 23.63 9.30 -7.56
CA VAL A 68 22.96 8.70 -8.72
C VAL A 68 22.48 7.29 -8.40
N VAL A 69 21.24 7.00 -8.74
CA VAL A 69 20.65 5.66 -8.59
C VAL A 69 20.71 4.92 -9.92
N ILE A 70 21.24 3.70 -9.88
CA ILE A 70 21.16 2.77 -10.99
C ILE A 70 19.80 2.09 -10.98
N ARG A 71 19.06 2.24 -12.08
CA ARG A 71 17.70 1.70 -12.25
C ARG A 71 17.59 0.18 -12.07
N ALA A 72 16.37 -0.30 -11.79
CA ALA A 72 16.11 -1.72 -11.51
C ALA A 72 16.52 -2.68 -12.63
N HIS A 73 16.53 -2.19 -13.88
CA HIS A 73 16.95 -2.92 -15.09
C HIS A 73 18.46 -3.17 -15.18
N GLY A 74 19.26 -2.54 -14.32
CA GLY A 74 20.71 -2.57 -14.43
C GLY A 74 21.25 -1.69 -15.56
N VAL A 75 22.57 -1.61 -15.62
CA VAL A 75 23.33 -0.82 -16.60
C VAL A 75 24.64 -1.54 -16.95
N PRO A 76 25.26 -1.22 -18.11
CA PRO A 76 26.60 -1.70 -18.43
C PRO A 76 27.64 -1.32 -17.37
N LEU A 77 28.67 -2.17 -17.20
CA LEU A 77 29.77 -1.92 -16.25
C LEU A 77 30.48 -0.59 -16.51
N GLN A 78 30.68 -0.23 -17.79
CA GLN A 78 31.34 1.00 -18.19
C GLN A 78 30.55 2.24 -17.75
N ALA A 79 29.22 2.20 -17.84
CA ALA A 79 28.37 3.30 -17.41
C ALA A 79 28.47 3.53 -15.91
N LYS A 80 28.49 2.46 -15.11
CA LYS A 80 28.67 2.55 -13.66
C LYS A 80 30.05 3.14 -13.31
N GLN A 81 31.11 2.70 -13.97
CA GLN A 81 32.46 3.21 -13.74
C GLN A 81 32.58 4.70 -14.09
N ALA A 82 31.99 5.14 -15.20
CA ALA A 82 32.00 6.54 -15.61
C ALA A 82 31.41 7.47 -14.55
N PHE A 83 30.33 7.08 -13.86
CA PHE A 83 29.76 7.87 -12.76
C PHE A 83 30.69 7.96 -11.55
N VAL A 84 31.36 6.85 -11.18
CA VAL A 84 32.35 6.86 -10.10
C VAL A 84 33.52 7.78 -10.43
N ASP A 85 34.06 7.67 -11.65
CA ASP A 85 35.19 8.47 -12.11
C ASP A 85 34.84 9.97 -12.18
N ALA A 86 33.57 10.29 -12.40
CA ALA A 86 33.03 11.65 -12.38
C ALA A 86 32.64 12.18 -10.98
N GLY A 87 32.92 11.42 -9.91
CA GLY A 87 32.70 11.85 -8.52
C GLY A 87 31.29 11.65 -7.98
N PHE A 88 30.43 10.86 -8.64
CA PHE A 88 29.08 10.56 -8.15
C PHE A 88 29.10 9.46 -7.08
N SER A 89 28.23 9.61 -6.08
CA SER A 89 27.90 8.52 -5.15
C SER A 89 26.84 7.62 -5.75
N ILE A 90 27.06 6.30 -5.77
CA ILE A 90 26.16 5.36 -6.45
C ILE A 90 25.28 4.60 -5.46
N ILE A 91 23.97 4.63 -5.71
CA ILE A 91 22.99 3.73 -5.10
C ILE A 91 22.56 2.70 -6.16
N ASP A 92 22.88 1.43 -5.95
CA ASP A 92 22.57 0.37 -6.92
C ASP A 92 21.22 -0.30 -6.64
N ALA A 93 20.18 0.17 -7.34
CA ALA A 93 18.84 -0.38 -7.24
C ALA A 93 18.58 -1.54 -8.22
N THR A 94 19.60 -2.06 -8.91
CA THR A 94 19.45 -3.20 -9.84
C THR A 94 18.75 -4.38 -9.14
N CYS A 95 17.77 -4.97 -9.83
CA CYS A 95 17.02 -6.11 -9.31
C CYS A 95 17.97 -7.31 -9.09
N PRO A 96 17.91 -8.01 -7.94
CA PRO A 96 18.74 -9.21 -7.70
C PRO A 96 18.58 -10.31 -8.76
N ARG A 97 17.40 -10.39 -9.41
CA ARG A 97 17.18 -11.33 -10.52
C ARG A 97 17.97 -10.93 -11.76
N VAL A 98 18.10 -9.64 -12.07
CA VAL A 98 18.94 -9.13 -13.16
C VAL A 98 20.42 -9.31 -12.83
N ILE A 99 20.83 -9.04 -11.59
CA ILE A 99 22.22 -9.30 -11.12
C ILE A 99 22.61 -10.77 -11.34
N LYS A 100 21.68 -11.72 -11.12
CA LYS A 100 21.91 -13.13 -11.42
C LYS A 100 22.24 -13.36 -12.89
N VAL A 101 21.52 -12.71 -13.81
CA VAL A 101 21.79 -12.79 -15.25
C VAL A 101 23.14 -12.17 -15.59
N HIS A 102 23.45 -10.97 -15.08
CA HIS A 102 24.78 -10.35 -15.22
C HIS A 102 25.91 -11.28 -14.75
N THR A 103 25.70 -11.97 -13.65
CA THR A 103 26.66 -12.94 -13.08
C THR A 103 26.86 -14.14 -14.00
N ILE A 104 25.77 -14.70 -14.55
CA ILE A 104 25.83 -15.82 -15.51
C ILE A 104 26.60 -15.40 -16.76
N ILE A 105 26.25 -14.27 -17.36
CA ILE A 105 26.90 -13.73 -18.56
C ILE A 105 28.38 -13.48 -18.28
N GLY A 106 28.71 -12.72 -17.23
CA GLY A 106 30.08 -12.38 -16.89
C GLY A 106 30.97 -13.60 -16.60
N LYS A 107 30.43 -14.64 -15.96
CA LYS A 107 31.15 -15.90 -15.72
C LYS A 107 31.51 -16.61 -17.02
N HIS A 108 30.56 -16.76 -17.95
CA HIS A 108 30.77 -17.50 -19.19
C HIS A 108 31.56 -16.68 -20.23
N ALA A 109 31.41 -15.35 -20.25
CA ALA A 109 32.22 -14.46 -21.07
C ALA A 109 33.72 -14.57 -20.69
N LYS A 110 34.05 -14.70 -19.39
CA LYS A 110 35.44 -14.98 -18.95
C LYS A 110 35.99 -16.33 -19.43
N GLN A 111 35.10 -17.27 -19.76
CA GLN A 111 35.47 -18.58 -20.28
C GLN A 111 35.52 -18.61 -21.82
N GLY A 112 35.19 -17.51 -22.51
CA GLY A 112 35.15 -17.43 -23.97
C GLY A 112 33.84 -17.89 -24.61
N TYR A 113 32.74 -17.96 -23.85
CA TYR A 113 31.41 -18.18 -24.46
C TYR A 113 30.84 -16.86 -25.02
N ALA A 114 30.25 -16.92 -26.21
CA ALA A 114 29.30 -15.92 -26.67
C ALA A 114 27.99 -15.98 -25.85
N THR A 115 27.22 -14.89 -25.87
CA THR A 115 25.93 -14.81 -25.18
C THR A 115 24.83 -14.45 -26.17
N VAL A 116 23.84 -15.34 -26.31
CA VAL A 116 22.59 -15.07 -27.04
C VAL A 116 21.53 -14.67 -26.01
N ILE A 117 20.95 -13.49 -26.18
CA ILE A 117 19.95 -12.91 -25.29
C ILE A 117 18.61 -12.92 -26.01
N ILE A 118 17.65 -13.68 -25.49
CA ILE A 118 16.27 -13.67 -25.99
C ILE A 118 15.54 -12.50 -25.34
N GLY A 119 15.23 -11.47 -26.12
CA GLY A 119 14.69 -10.22 -25.59
C GLY A 119 14.53 -9.13 -26.65
N ASP A 120 14.11 -7.95 -26.20
CA ASP A 120 14.01 -6.76 -27.05
C ASP A 120 15.35 -6.00 -27.05
N LYS A 121 15.96 -5.84 -28.24
CA LYS A 121 17.29 -5.24 -28.44
C LYS A 121 17.42 -3.84 -27.84
N HIS A 122 16.34 -3.06 -27.84
CA HIS A 122 16.37 -1.67 -27.36
C HIS A 122 15.97 -1.55 -25.89
N HIS A 123 15.62 -2.65 -25.23
CA HIS A 123 15.18 -2.62 -23.84
C HIS A 123 16.36 -2.32 -22.89
N PRO A 124 16.20 -1.39 -21.93
CA PRO A 124 17.19 -1.06 -20.90
C PRO A 124 17.94 -2.25 -20.28
N GLU A 125 17.18 -3.28 -19.92
CA GLU A 125 17.73 -4.51 -19.33
C GLU A 125 18.66 -5.23 -20.30
N VAL A 126 18.25 -5.41 -21.56
CA VAL A 126 19.03 -6.12 -22.58
C VAL A 126 20.31 -5.36 -22.91
N VAL A 127 20.26 -4.02 -22.97
CA VAL A 127 21.45 -3.17 -23.09
C VAL A 127 22.41 -3.39 -21.91
N GLY A 128 21.88 -3.48 -20.68
CA GLY A 128 22.64 -3.86 -19.49
C GLY A 128 23.31 -5.23 -19.64
N LEU A 129 22.52 -6.26 -20.00
CA LEU A 129 23.00 -7.63 -20.22
C LEU A 129 24.13 -7.71 -21.26
N LEU A 130 24.00 -7.00 -22.38
CA LEU A 130 25.02 -6.93 -23.44
C LEU A 130 26.35 -6.35 -22.91
N GLY A 131 26.29 -5.35 -22.03
CA GLY A 131 27.47 -4.76 -21.38
C GLY A 131 28.29 -5.75 -20.55
N HIS A 132 27.67 -6.86 -20.11
CA HIS A 132 28.35 -7.93 -19.37
C HIS A 132 28.95 -9.02 -20.27
N ALA A 133 28.63 -9.04 -21.56
CA ALA A 133 29.04 -10.08 -22.52
C ALA A 133 30.43 -9.87 -23.14
N LYS A 134 31.20 -8.87 -22.69
CA LYS A 134 32.55 -8.54 -23.21
C LYS A 134 32.63 -8.42 -24.75
N GLY A 135 31.59 -7.83 -25.37
CA GLY A 135 31.53 -7.62 -26.82
C GLY A 135 31.06 -8.84 -27.64
N MET A 136 30.83 -10.00 -27.01
CA MET A 136 30.34 -11.22 -27.67
C MET A 136 28.86 -11.49 -27.35
N GLY A 137 28.02 -10.46 -27.43
CA GLY A 137 26.59 -10.52 -27.14
C GLY A 137 25.73 -10.37 -28.41
N TYR A 138 24.70 -11.20 -28.54
CA TYR A 138 23.74 -11.21 -29.65
C TYR A 138 22.31 -11.19 -29.10
N VAL A 139 21.39 -10.53 -29.79
CA VAL A 139 19.98 -10.45 -29.39
C VAL A 139 19.09 -11.15 -30.40
N VAL A 140 18.15 -11.95 -29.90
CA VAL A 140 17.15 -12.68 -30.69
C VAL A 140 15.78 -12.32 -30.14
N SER A 141 14.89 -11.78 -30.98
CA SER A 141 13.53 -11.40 -30.55
C SER A 141 12.47 -12.39 -31.05
N GLN A 142 12.75 -13.11 -32.13
CA GLN A 142 11.87 -14.12 -32.73
C GLN A 142 12.70 -15.30 -33.29
N PRO A 143 12.09 -16.47 -33.57
CA PRO A 143 12.81 -17.64 -34.08
C PRO A 143 13.67 -17.36 -35.33
N ASP A 144 13.18 -16.52 -36.25
CA ASP A 144 13.86 -16.18 -37.51
C ASP A 144 15.15 -15.36 -37.29
N ASP A 145 15.32 -14.70 -36.14
CA ASP A 145 16.56 -13.97 -35.84
C ASP A 145 17.73 -14.93 -35.59
N LEU A 146 17.47 -16.22 -35.35
CA LEU A 146 18.50 -17.25 -35.22
C LEU A 146 19.30 -17.43 -36.51
N ASP A 147 18.71 -17.14 -37.68
CA ASP A 147 19.38 -17.20 -38.98
C ASP A 147 20.45 -16.12 -39.16
N LYS A 148 20.35 -15.03 -38.38
CA LYS A 148 21.26 -13.88 -38.45
C LYS A 148 22.45 -14.04 -37.51
N LEU A 149 22.50 -15.11 -36.71
CA LEU A 149 23.61 -15.36 -35.80
C LEU A 149 24.85 -15.76 -36.60
N PRO A 150 26.05 -15.25 -36.24
CA PRO A 150 27.29 -15.76 -36.82
C PRO A 150 27.54 -17.20 -36.38
N SER A 151 28.53 -17.85 -36.99
CA SER A 151 28.99 -19.15 -36.50
C SER A 151 29.61 -18.98 -35.11
N LEU A 152 29.00 -19.61 -34.10
CA LEU A 152 29.42 -19.56 -32.71
C LEU A 152 29.81 -20.96 -32.23
N GLU A 153 31.10 -21.16 -31.95
CA GLU A 153 31.61 -22.44 -31.44
C GLU A 153 31.06 -22.79 -30.05
N ARG A 154 30.85 -21.76 -29.21
CA ARG A 154 30.37 -21.91 -27.84
C ARG A 154 29.53 -20.69 -27.45
N ALA A 155 28.26 -20.91 -27.13
CA ALA A 155 27.39 -19.85 -26.62
C ALA A 155 26.57 -20.30 -25.42
N ILE A 156 26.18 -19.32 -24.60
CA ILE A 156 25.09 -19.47 -23.64
C ILE A 156 23.85 -18.74 -24.17
N VAL A 157 22.67 -19.22 -23.77
CA VAL A 157 21.40 -18.56 -24.05
C VAL A 157 20.80 -18.11 -22.73
N VAL A 158 20.44 -16.84 -22.65
CA VAL A 158 19.71 -16.24 -21.52
C VAL A 158 18.51 -15.48 -22.07
N ALA A 159 17.53 -15.20 -21.23
CA ALA A 159 16.37 -14.36 -21.54
C ALA A 159 16.38 -13.05 -20.73
N GLN A 160 15.80 -12.02 -21.33
CA GLN A 160 15.28 -10.87 -20.60
C GLN A 160 14.29 -11.37 -19.51
N THR A 161 14.41 -10.86 -18.29
CA THR A 161 13.65 -11.34 -17.12
C THR A 161 12.14 -11.17 -17.26
N THR A 162 11.71 -10.25 -18.13
CA THR A 162 10.31 -9.90 -18.42
C THR A 162 9.78 -10.48 -19.74
N GLN A 163 10.51 -11.43 -20.36
CA GLN A 163 10.09 -12.07 -21.61
C GLN A 163 8.87 -12.98 -21.44
N ASP A 164 8.16 -13.25 -22.53
CA ASP A 164 7.10 -14.26 -22.59
C ASP A 164 7.64 -15.69 -22.53
N GLY A 165 7.04 -16.50 -21.66
CA GLY A 165 7.44 -17.89 -21.46
C GLY A 165 7.25 -18.76 -22.71
N HIS A 166 6.13 -18.62 -23.43
CA HIS A 166 5.85 -19.44 -24.60
C HIS A 166 6.79 -19.11 -25.77
N LEU A 167 7.04 -17.82 -26.01
CA LEU A 167 8.00 -17.37 -27.02
C LEU A 167 9.41 -17.87 -26.70
N PHE A 168 9.84 -17.76 -25.44
CA PHE A 168 11.14 -18.29 -25.02
C PHE A 168 11.24 -19.79 -25.27
N ASP A 169 10.24 -20.57 -24.86
CA ASP A 169 10.20 -22.01 -25.08
C ASP A 169 10.24 -22.37 -26.58
N SER A 170 9.56 -21.59 -27.43
CA SER A 170 9.58 -21.79 -28.88
C SER A 170 10.99 -21.58 -29.47
N ILE A 171 11.68 -20.51 -29.06
CA ILE A 171 13.03 -20.19 -29.54
C ILE A 171 14.03 -21.22 -29.01
N VAL A 172 13.92 -21.63 -27.74
CA VAL A 172 14.79 -22.65 -27.14
C VAL A 172 14.65 -23.99 -27.85
N ARG A 173 13.44 -24.39 -28.26
CA ARG A 173 13.25 -25.62 -29.07
C ARG A 173 14.00 -25.54 -30.40
N THR A 174 13.93 -24.40 -31.09
CA THR A 174 14.66 -24.20 -32.35
C THR A 174 16.19 -24.20 -32.12
N ILE A 175 16.66 -23.59 -31.02
CA ILE A 175 18.07 -23.62 -30.63
C ILE A 175 18.53 -25.05 -30.32
N ALA A 176 17.74 -25.85 -29.63
CA ALA A 176 18.11 -27.23 -29.28
C ALA A 176 18.33 -28.11 -30.52
N ILE A 177 17.61 -27.82 -31.61
CA ILE A 177 17.74 -28.53 -32.89
C ILE A 177 18.96 -28.01 -33.68
N ARG A 178 19.13 -26.69 -33.77
CA ARG A 178 20.14 -26.06 -34.66
C ARG A 178 21.51 -25.85 -34.03
N PHE A 179 21.54 -25.62 -32.73
CA PHE A 179 22.73 -25.30 -31.95
C PHE A 179 22.77 -26.14 -30.65
N PRO A 180 22.81 -27.49 -30.75
CA PRO A 180 22.71 -28.38 -29.59
C PRO A 180 23.83 -28.20 -28.56
N HIS A 181 24.95 -27.59 -28.95
CA HIS A 181 26.09 -27.26 -28.09
C HIS A 181 25.89 -25.97 -27.25
N PHE A 182 24.83 -25.20 -27.49
CA PHE A 182 24.53 -24.00 -26.71
C PHE A 182 23.99 -24.35 -25.32
N LYS A 183 24.46 -23.63 -24.30
CA LYS A 183 23.98 -23.83 -22.92
C LYS A 183 22.84 -22.89 -22.60
N VAL A 184 21.64 -23.43 -22.37
CA VAL A 184 20.45 -22.62 -22.08
C VAL A 184 20.29 -22.39 -20.58
N PHE A 185 20.10 -21.14 -20.18
CA PHE A 185 19.72 -20.73 -18.84
C PHE A 185 18.37 -20.04 -18.87
N SER A 186 17.36 -20.64 -18.24
CA SER A 186 16.06 -19.97 -18.06
C SER A 186 16.22 -18.85 -17.02
N THR A 187 16.25 -17.61 -17.51
CA THR A 187 16.44 -16.41 -16.69
C THR A 187 15.22 -15.50 -16.65
N ILE A 188 14.08 -15.95 -17.19
CA ILE A 188 12.79 -15.29 -16.97
C ILE A 188 12.49 -15.32 -15.47
N CYS A 189 12.03 -14.20 -14.92
CA CYS A 189 11.72 -14.10 -13.50
C CYS A 189 10.44 -14.89 -13.17
N ASP A 190 10.45 -15.64 -12.06
CA ASP A 190 9.27 -16.34 -11.54
C ASP A 190 8.05 -15.42 -11.41
N SER A 191 8.29 -14.15 -11.03
CA SER A 191 7.25 -13.14 -10.86
C SER A 191 6.58 -12.74 -12.18
N THR A 192 7.30 -12.83 -13.30
CA THR A 192 6.75 -12.61 -14.64
C THR A 192 5.91 -13.81 -15.07
N LEU A 193 6.45 -15.02 -14.92
CA LEU A 193 5.74 -16.25 -15.27
C LEU A 193 4.44 -16.41 -14.46
N GLN A 194 4.48 -16.12 -13.16
CA GLN A 194 3.31 -16.20 -12.29
C GLN A 194 2.22 -15.19 -12.68
N ARG A 195 2.60 -13.95 -13.04
CA ARG A 195 1.64 -12.93 -13.52
C ARG A 195 0.97 -13.36 -14.82
N GLN A 196 1.76 -13.89 -15.76
CA GLN A 196 1.23 -14.36 -17.04
C GLN A 196 0.31 -15.56 -16.85
N ALA A 197 0.66 -16.52 -15.98
CA ALA A 197 -0.21 -17.65 -15.66
C ALA A 197 -1.51 -17.21 -14.98
N GLU A 198 -1.43 -16.28 -14.02
CA GLU A 198 -2.61 -15.77 -13.31
C GLU A 198 -3.54 -14.98 -14.24
N VAL A 199 -3.01 -14.13 -15.13
CA VAL A 199 -3.86 -13.35 -16.03
C VAL A 199 -4.58 -14.25 -17.05
N ARG A 200 -3.93 -15.32 -17.53
CA ARG A 200 -4.58 -16.34 -18.39
C ARG A 200 -5.75 -17.00 -17.66
N GLU A 201 -5.52 -17.43 -16.42
CA GLU A 201 -6.56 -18.07 -15.63
C GLU A 201 -7.69 -17.09 -15.24
N MET A 202 -7.36 -15.82 -15.04
CA MET A 202 -8.36 -14.77 -14.81
C MET A 202 -9.24 -14.56 -16.03
N ALA A 203 -8.64 -14.44 -17.23
CA ALA A 203 -9.34 -14.16 -18.48
C ALA A 203 -10.47 -15.15 -18.74
N LYS A 204 -10.28 -16.44 -18.42
CA LYS A 204 -11.31 -17.49 -18.54
C LYS A 204 -12.59 -17.28 -17.71
N SER A 205 -12.59 -16.33 -16.77
CA SER A 205 -13.64 -16.17 -15.75
C SER A 205 -14.26 -14.77 -15.69
N VAL A 206 -13.91 -13.88 -16.63
CA VAL A 206 -14.35 -12.47 -16.67
C VAL A 206 -14.70 -12.05 -18.09
N ASP A 207 -15.52 -11.01 -18.24
CA ASP A 207 -15.96 -10.52 -19.56
C ASP A 207 -14.91 -9.63 -20.23
N ALA A 208 -14.04 -9.00 -19.44
CA ALA A 208 -12.88 -8.24 -19.90
C ALA A 208 -11.79 -8.17 -18.82
N VAL A 209 -10.56 -7.85 -19.22
CA VAL A 209 -9.46 -7.57 -18.29
C VAL A 209 -8.93 -6.16 -18.51
N VAL A 210 -8.91 -5.36 -17.44
CA VAL A 210 -8.21 -4.08 -17.37
C VAL A 210 -6.77 -4.32 -16.94
N VAL A 211 -5.81 -3.92 -17.77
CA VAL A 211 -4.37 -4.07 -17.56
C VAL A 211 -3.79 -2.71 -17.22
N VAL A 212 -3.49 -2.50 -15.93
CA VAL A 212 -3.07 -1.19 -15.42
C VAL A 212 -1.55 -1.04 -15.43
N GLY A 213 -1.04 0.00 -16.07
CA GLY A 213 0.36 0.41 -15.97
C GLY A 213 0.89 1.14 -17.20
N GLY A 214 2.11 1.67 -17.10
CA GLY A 214 2.68 2.50 -18.15
C GLY A 214 2.76 1.81 -19.52
N ARG A 215 2.43 2.53 -20.60
CA ARG A 215 2.50 2.05 -21.99
C ARG A 215 3.92 1.67 -22.41
N ASN A 216 4.92 2.32 -21.82
CA ASN A 216 6.34 2.02 -22.03
C ASN A 216 6.85 0.80 -21.23
N SER A 217 6.01 0.16 -20.42
CA SER A 217 6.40 -1.04 -19.66
C SER A 217 6.29 -2.29 -20.51
N GLY A 218 7.42 -2.94 -20.79
CA GLY A 218 7.46 -4.22 -21.51
C GLY A 218 6.61 -5.31 -20.83
N ASN A 219 6.67 -5.40 -19.50
CA ASN A 219 5.86 -6.35 -18.73
C ASN A 219 4.36 -6.04 -18.84
N THR A 220 3.95 -4.77 -18.75
CA THR A 220 2.52 -4.40 -18.81
C THR A 220 1.94 -4.70 -20.19
N ARG A 221 2.63 -4.28 -21.26
CA ARG A 221 2.22 -4.60 -22.65
C ARG A 221 2.10 -6.10 -22.85
N ARG A 222 3.03 -6.88 -22.29
CA ARG A 222 2.98 -8.34 -22.40
C ARG A 222 1.74 -8.92 -21.71
N LEU A 223 1.34 -8.40 -20.56
CA LEU A 223 0.10 -8.85 -19.90
C LEU A 223 -1.14 -8.56 -20.76
N ALA A 224 -1.20 -7.39 -21.42
CA ALA A 224 -2.29 -7.09 -22.37
C ALA A 224 -2.32 -8.07 -23.54
N GLN A 225 -1.16 -8.33 -24.16
CA GLN A 225 -1.05 -9.32 -25.24
C GLN A 225 -1.48 -10.73 -24.80
N VAL A 226 -1.11 -11.14 -23.58
CA VAL A 226 -1.52 -12.44 -23.03
C VAL A 226 -3.03 -12.50 -22.83
N VAL A 227 -3.69 -11.42 -22.41
CA VAL A 227 -5.16 -11.38 -22.32
C VAL A 227 -5.80 -11.50 -23.70
N GLU A 228 -5.32 -10.73 -24.67
CA GLU A 228 -5.84 -10.76 -26.05
C GLU A 228 -5.73 -12.16 -26.67
N GLN A 229 -4.65 -12.89 -26.38
CA GLN A 229 -4.44 -14.27 -26.81
C GLN A 229 -5.47 -15.26 -26.24
N GLU A 230 -6.06 -14.97 -25.08
CA GLU A 230 -7.13 -15.79 -24.49
C GLU A 230 -8.52 -15.43 -25.06
N GLY A 231 -8.61 -14.49 -26.01
CA GLY A 231 -9.85 -14.13 -26.71
C GLY A 231 -10.80 -13.23 -25.92
N VAL A 232 -10.31 -12.57 -24.86
CA VAL A 232 -11.07 -11.66 -24.00
C VAL A 232 -10.60 -10.22 -24.23
N PRO A 233 -11.50 -9.21 -24.24
CA PRO A 233 -11.08 -7.81 -24.37
C PRO A 233 -10.06 -7.38 -23.30
N ALA A 234 -8.97 -6.76 -23.76
CA ALA A 234 -7.93 -6.20 -22.90
C ALA A 234 -7.95 -4.66 -22.98
N TYR A 235 -8.13 -4.00 -21.83
CA TYR A 235 -8.06 -2.53 -21.73
C TYR A 235 -6.75 -2.13 -21.05
N HIS A 236 -5.75 -1.71 -21.83
CA HIS A 236 -4.48 -1.20 -21.29
C HIS A 236 -4.60 0.30 -20.99
N ILE A 237 -4.61 0.64 -19.69
CA ILE A 237 -4.75 2.00 -19.16
C ILE A 237 -3.59 2.37 -18.22
N GLU A 238 -3.22 3.66 -18.12
CA GLU A 238 -2.27 4.14 -17.12
C GLU A 238 -2.97 4.66 -15.85
N SER A 239 -4.20 5.17 -15.95
CA SER A 239 -5.02 5.66 -14.83
C SER A 239 -6.51 5.32 -14.99
N GLU A 240 -7.30 5.54 -13.94
CA GLU A 240 -8.76 5.42 -13.95
C GLU A 240 -9.46 6.37 -14.94
N GLU A 241 -8.78 7.44 -15.36
CA GLU A 241 -9.32 8.44 -16.28
C GLU A 241 -9.36 7.93 -17.73
N GLU A 242 -8.53 6.93 -18.06
CA GLU A 242 -8.51 6.27 -19.37
C GLU A 242 -9.54 5.13 -19.49
N LEU A 243 -10.36 4.88 -18.47
CA LEU A 243 -11.42 3.87 -18.55
C LEU A 243 -12.49 4.31 -19.56
N ASP A 244 -12.72 3.47 -20.57
CA ASP A 244 -13.86 3.59 -21.47
C ASP A 244 -15.13 3.09 -20.75
N TYR A 245 -15.89 4.03 -20.18
CA TYR A 245 -17.11 3.73 -19.44
C TYR A 245 -18.17 3.06 -20.32
N ASP A 246 -18.31 3.47 -21.59
CA ASP A 246 -19.31 2.91 -22.50
C ASP A 246 -19.02 1.44 -22.82
N ALA A 247 -17.73 1.08 -22.91
CA ALA A 247 -17.32 -0.30 -23.14
C ALA A 247 -17.40 -1.17 -21.88
N VAL A 248 -17.18 -0.59 -20.70
CA VAL A 248 -17.05 -1.34 -19.44
C VAL A 248 -18.36 -1.45 -18.66
N GLU A 249 -19.21 -0.41 -18.62
CA GLU A 249 -20.49 -0.41 -17.90
C GLU A 249 -21.45 -1.55 -18.28
N PRO A 250 -21.52 -2.01 -19.54
CA PRO A 250 -22.37 -3.15 -19.91
C PRO A 250 -21.91 -4.50 -19.33
N LEU A 251 -20.67 -4.61 -18.87
CA LEU A 251 -20.06 -5.88 -18.44
C LEU A 251 -20.54 -6.31 -17.05
N ASP A 252 -20.74 -7.62 -16.85
CA ASP A 252 -21.11 -8.18 -15.55
C ASP A 252 -19.88 -8.33 -14.64
N SER A 253 -18.73 -8.67 -15.23
CA SER A 253 -17.49 -9.01 -14.54
C SER A 253 -16.25 -8.50 -15.27
N VAL A 254 -15.36 -7.84 -14.50
CA VAL A 254 -14.09 -7.31 -15.01
C VAL A 254 -12.94 -7.82 -14.14
N GLY A 255 -11.92 -8.34 -14.80
CA GLY A 255 -10.62 -8.64 -14.20
C GLY A 255 -9.75 -7.39 -14.16
N ILE A 256 -8.96 -7.21 -13.12
CA ILE A 256 -7.91 -6.20 -13.05
C ILE A 256 -6.60 -6.92 -12.85
N THR A 257 -5.62 -6.62 -13.70
CA THR A 257 -4.22 -6.95 -13.46
C THR A 257 -3.39 -5.69 -13.59
N ALA A 258 -2.12 -5.77 -13.19
CA ALA A 258 -1.25 -4.62 -13.32
C ALA A 258 0.20 -5.02 -13.55
N GLY A 259 0.92 -4.14 -14.25
CA GLY A 259 2.34 -4.28 -14.48
C GLY A 259 3.15 -4.37 -13.19
N ALA A 260 4.32 -5.01 -13.27
CA ALA A 260 5.26 -5.10 -12.16
C ALA A 260 5.80 -3.72 -11.70
N SER A 261 5.60 -2.67 -12.50
CA SER A 261 5.95 -1.28 -12.21
C SER A 261 4.76 -0.41 -11.79
N THR A 262 3.57 -0.98 -11.63
CA THR A 262 2.37 -0.21 -11.28
C THR A 262 2.19 -0.19 -9.75
N PRO A 263 2.05 0.99 -9.14
CA PRO A 263 1.87 1.11 -7.70
C PRO A 263 0.44 0.76 -7.23
N ASN A 264 0.28 0.38 -5.97
CA ASN A 264 -1.02 -0.10 -5.46
C ASN A 264 -2.08 0.99 -5.45
N TRP A 265 -1.73 2.27 -5.24
CA TRP A 265 -2.71 3.36 -5.22
C TRP A 265 -3.37 3.59 -6.58
N VAL A 266 -2.64 3.39 -7.70
CA VAL A 266 -3.22 3.46 -9.05
C VAL A 266 -4.17 2.29 -9.28
N ILE A 267 -3.78 1.08 -8.87
CA ILE A 267 -4.63 -0.12 -8.97
C ILE A 267 -5.90 0.05 -8.11
N LYS A 268 -5.76 0.60 -6.90
CA LYS A 268 -6.86 0.87 -5.96
C LYS A 268 -7.85 1.86 -6.55
N LYS A 269 -7.39 2.93 -7.21
CA LYS A 269 -8.25 3.91 -7.91
C LYS A 269 -9.07 3.26 -9.03
N VAL A 270 -8.42 2.48 -9.89
CA VAL A 270 -9.12 1.73 -10.96
C VAL A 270 -10.13 0.74 -10.36
N PHE A 271 -9.73 -0.02 -9.34
CA PHE A 271 -10.62 -0.96 -8.65
C PHE A 271 -11.85 -0.27 -8.06
N ARG A 272 -11.65 0.84 -7.33
CA ARG A 272 -12.73 1.61 -6.70
C ARG A 272 -13.66 2.23 -7.74
N THR A 273 -13.12 2.75 -8.83
CA THR A 273 -13.90 3.30 -9.95
C THR A 273 -14.83 2.22 -10.52
N LEU A 274 -14.29 1.04 -10.85
CA LEU A 274 -15.07 -0.10 -11.35
C LEU A 274 -16.06 -0.64 -10.31
N GLU A 275 -15.74 -0.57 -9.02
CA GLU A 275 -16.65 -0.94 -7.93
C GLU A 275 -17.89 -0.03 -7.89
N THR A 276 -17.73 1.26 -8.26
CA THR A 276 -18.84 2.23 -8.30
C THR A 276 -19.78 2.06 -9.49
N LEU A 277 -19.32 1.42 -10.57
CA LEU A 277 -20.13 1.28 -11.78
C LEU A 277 -21.35 0.37 -11.56
N PRO A 278 -22.55 0.83 -11.97
CA PRO A 278 -23.75 0.00 -11.94
C PRO A 278 -23.54 -1.22 -12.83
N THR A 279 -24.17 -2.34 -12.48
CA THR A 279 -24.33 -3.47 -13.43
C THR A 279 -25.75 -3.43 -13.94
N GLN A 280 -25.96 -3.74 -15.23
CA GLN A 280 -27.29 -3.82 -15.82
C GLN A 280 -28.28 -4.66 -14.99
N LYS A 281 -27.79 -5.68 -14.26
CA LYS A 281 -28.60 -6.61 -13.45
C LYS A 281 -28.81 -6.22 -11.97
N ARG A 282 -28.34 -5.06 -11.48
CA ARG A 282 -28.50 -4.68 -10.05
C ARG A 282 -29.67 -3.70 -9.85
N GLY A 283 -30.58 -4.05 -8.94
CA GLY A 283 -31.70 -3.18 -8.56
C GLY A 283 -31.27 -1.86 -7.94
N ARG A 284 -32.06 -0.80 -8.17
CA ARG A 284 -31.83 0.59 -7.75
C ARG A 284 -31.47 0.72 -6.26
N CYS A 285 -32.08 -0.08 -5.39
CA CYS A 285 -31.81 -0.08 -3.94
C CYS A 285 -30.34 -0.41 -3.58
N ARG A 286 -29.71 -1.36 -4.27
CA ARG A 286 -28.31 -1.74 -3.99
C ARG A 286 -27.32 -0.64 -4.36
N ILE A 287 -27.62 0.10 -5.44
CA ILE A 287 -26.81 1.24 -5.87
C ILE A 287 -26.92 2.38 -4.85
N THR A 288 -28.15 2.71 -4.43
CA THR A 288 -28.38 3.72 -3.39
C THR A 288 -27.69 3.38 -2.08
N LEU A 289 -27.79 2.12 -1.63
CA LEU A 289 -27.11 1.65 -0.42
C LEU A 289 -25.59 1.83 -0.50
N PHE A 290 -24.97 1.44 -1.62
CA PHE A 290 -23.53 1.61 -1.82
C PHE A 290 -23.10 3.09 -1.79
N ARG A 291 -23.89 3.98 -2.41
CA ARG A 291 -23.62 5.43 -2.38
C ARG A 291 -23.65 5.98 -0.96
N ILE A 292 -24.63 5.56 -0.15
CA ILE A 292 -24.72 5.94 1.27
C ILE A 292 -23.52 5.41 2.05
N GLN A 293 -23.16 4.12 1.90
CA GLN A 293 -22.00 3.52 2.55
C GLN A 293 -20.71 4.28 2.22
N ARG A 294 -20.49 4.58 0.93
CA ARG A 294 -19.33 5.36 0.46
C ARG A 294 -19.30 6.74 1.12
N TRP A 295 -20.41 7.47 1.13
CA TRP A 295 -20.47 8.80 1.73
C TRP A 295 -20.22 8.77 3.25
N LEU A 296 -20.79 7.79 3.96
CA LEU A 296 -20.57 7.61 5.39
C LEU A 296 -19.11 7.26 5.73
N LEU A 297 -18.44 6.49 4.87
CA LEU A 297 -17.04 6.14 5.02
C LEU A 297 -16.13 7.35 4.73
N LEU A 298 -16.35 8.04 3.61
CA LEU A 298 -15.53 9.18 3.20
C LEU A 298 -15.64 10.37 4.16
N SER A 299 -16.83 10.61 4.74
CA SER A 299 -17.04 11.65 5.76
C SER A 299 -16.51 11.29 7.15
N ASN A 300 -16.08 10.04 7.38
CA ASN A 300 -15.79 9.45 8.69
C ASN A 300 -16.99 9.40 9.66
N LEU A 301 -18.22 9.62 9.18
CA LEU A 301 -19.42 9.56 10.02
C LEU A 301 -19.67 8.14 10.54
N TYR A 302 -19.44 7.12 9.72
CA TYR A 302 -19.62 5.72 10.15
C TYR A 302 -18.64 5.33 11.26
N LEU A 303 -17.36 5.70 11.11
CA LEU A 303 -16.33 5.50 12.12
C LEU A 303 -16.69 6.19 13.43
N ALA A 304 -17.18 7.43 13.36
CA ALA A 304 -17.62 8.19 14.53
C ALA A 304 -18.80 7.55 15.26
N VAL A 305 -19.80 7.03 14.52
CA VAL A 305 -20.88 6.25 15.12
C VAL A 305 -20.32 5.00 15.80
N GLY A 306 -19.36 4.33 15.16
CA GLY A 306 -18.60 3.22 15.76
C GLY A 306 -17.97 3.58 17.11
N ALA A 307 -17.39 4.78 17.26
CA ALA A 307 -16.84 5.24 18.54
C ALA A 307 -17.91 5.36 19.65
N GLY A 308 -19.11 5.81 19.29
CA GLY A 308 -20.26 5.85 20.22
C GLY A 308 -20.70 4.45 20.63
N CYS A 309 -20.78 3.52 19.67
CA CYS A 309 -21.06 2.10 19.92
C CYS A 309 -20.00 1.44 20.82
N LEU A 310 -18.72 1.74 20.61
CA LEU A 310 -17.65 1.26 21.47
C LEU A 310 -17.77 1.84 22.88
N SER A 311 -18.10 3.13 23.00
CA SER A 311 -18.33 3.79 24.30
C SER A 311 -19.48 3.15 25.08
N TYR A 312 -20.59 2.88 24.39
CA TYR A 312 -21.71 2.12 24.93
C TYR A 312 -21.30 0.72 25.43
N THR A 313 -20.54 -0.01 24.61
CA THR A 313 -20.02 -1.34 24.94
C THR A 313 -19.11 -1.30 26.17
N CYS A 314 -18.18 -0.35 26.23
CA CYS A 314 -17.23 -0.21 27.33
C CYS A 314 -17.94 0.12 28.65
N ALA A 315 -19.03 0.90 28.61
CA ALA A 315 -19.85 1.17 29.79
C ALA A 315 -20.45 -0.13 30.35
N LEU A 316 -21.12 -0.92 29.50
CA LEU A 316 -21.70 -2.21 29.90
C LEU A 316 -20.64 -3.21 30.38
N LEU A 317 -19.48 -3.25 29.73
CA LEU A 317 -18.39 -4.14 30.11
C LEU A 317 -17.82 -3.79 31.50
N SER A 318 -17.81 -2.50 31.82
CA SER A 318 -17.37 -1.98 33.12
C SER A 318 -18.44 -2.08 34.22
N GLY A 319 -19.65 -2.53 33.89
CA GLY A 319 -20.77 -2.62 34.83
C GLY A 319 -21.41 -1.27 35.19
N ILE A 320 -21.14 -0.22 34.41
CA ILE A 320 -21.77 1.09 34.57
C ILE A 320 -22.93 1.26 33.57
N GLY A 321 -23.93 2.06 33.92
CA GLY A 321 -25.06 2.34 33.04
C GLY A 321 -24.61 3.06 31.76
N PRO A 322 -24.99 2.59 30.56
CA PRO A 322 -24.62 3.26 29.32
C PRO A 322 -25.35 4.60 29.19
N GLY A 323 -24.58 5.68 29.04
CA GLY A 323 -25.12 7.03 28.88
C GLY A 323 -25.14 7.48 27.42
N PHE A 324 -26.23 8.11 26.99
CA PHE A 324 -26.28 8.77 25.68
C PHE A 324 -25.22 9.87 25.56
N THR A 325 -24.98 10.62 26.65
CA THR A 325 -23.99 11.71 26.71
C THR A 325 -22.56 11.22 26.45
N SER A 326 -22.15 10.09 27.02
CA SER A 326 -20.81 9.53 26.83
C SER A 326 -20.62 8.92 25.43
N ALA A 327 -21.66 8.30 24.87
CA ALA A 327 -21.65 7.82 23.50
C ALA A 327 -21.55 8.99 22.50
N LEU A 328 -22.38 10.03 22.69
CA LEU A 328 -22.37 11.22 21.83
C LEU A 328 -21.05 11.99 21.92
N MET A 329 -20.49 12.14 23.13
CA MET A 329 -19.15 12.70 23.34
C MET A 329 -18.10 11.97 22.49
N ALA A 330 -18.08 10.63 22.56
CA ALA A 330 -17.12 9.82 21.81
C ALA A 330 -17.30 9.96 20.29
N THR A 331 -18.54 9.89 19.80
CA THR A 331 -18.86 10.10 18.39
C THR A 331 -18.40 11.47 17.89
N CYS A 332 -18.76 12.54 18.61
CA CYS A 332 -18.43 13.90 18.24
C CYS A 332 -16.92 14.18 18.26
N TYR A 333 -16.20 13.68 19.27
CA TYR A 333 -14.75 13.81 19.34
C TYR A 333 -14.05 13.11 18.17
N VAL A 334 -14.40 11.84 17.92
CA VAL A 334 -13.79 11.06 16.83
C VAL A 334 -14.09 11.69 15.48
N LEU A 335 -15.33 12.13 15.24
CA LEU A 335 -15.71 12.81 14.00
C LEU A 335 -14.87 14.08 13.77
N SER A 336 -14.78 14.94 14.79
CA SER A 336 -14.02 16.18 14.70
C SER A 336 -12.55 15.92 14.44
N MET A 337 -11.91 15.09 15.25
CA MET A 337 -10.47 14.86 15.16
C MET A 337 -10.07 14.13 13.89
N HIS A 338 -10.85 13.16 13.40
CA HIS A 338 -10.53 12.49 12.13
C HIS A 338 -10.69 13.41 10.92
N ILE A 339 -11.73 14.25 10.88
CA ILE A 339 -11.87 15.24 9.80
C ILE A 339 -10.68 16.19 9.80
N LEU A 340 -10.33 16.73 10.97
CA LEU A 340 -9.26 17.71 11.07
C LEU A 340 -7.88 17.11 10.80
N ASN A 341 -7.62 15.88 11.26
CA ASN A 341 -6.39 15.15 10.95
C ASN A 341 -6.25 14.85 9.46
N ASN A 342 -7.35 14.58 8.73
CA ASN A 342 -7.30 14.40 7.27
C ASN A 342 -6.97 15.73 6.56
N PHE A 343 -7.45 16.88 7.04
CA PHE A 343 -7.04 18.19 6.51
C PHE A 343 -5.58 18.53 6.82
N ILE A 344 -5.12 18.31 8.06
CA ILE A 344 -3.71 18.48 8.47
C ILE A 344 -2.79 17.46 7.75
N GLY A 345 -3.36 16.33 7.32
CA GLY A 345 -2.70 15.21 6.67
C GLY A 345 -2.86 15.13 5.16
N ARG A 346 -3.33 16.19 4.48
CA ARG A 346 -3.82 16.13 3.10
C ARG A 346 -2.86 15.47 2.10
N GLU A 347 -1.55 15.74 2.19
CA GLU A 347 -0.56 15.09 1.32
C GLU A 347 -0.57 13.56 1.46
N ALA A 348 -0.60 13.03 2.68
CA ALA A 348 -0.65 11.59 2.92
C ALA A 348 -1.95 10.99 2.38
N VAL A 349 -3.07 11.68 2.62
CA VAL A 349 -4.39 11.26 2.15
C VAL A 349 -4.43 11.21 0.62
N ARG A 350 -3.82 12.16 -0.09
CA ARG A 350 -3.75 12.17 -1.56
C ARG A 350 -3.14 10.89 -2.15
N TYR A 351 -2.18 10.28 -1.45
CA TYR A 351 -1.52 9.04 -1.89
C TYR A 351 -2.20 7.77 -1.37
N ASN A 352 -2.69 7.79 -0.12
CA ASN A 352 -3.29 6.63 0.54
C ASN A 352 -4.75 6.39 0.12
N ASP A 353 -5.52 7.46 0.02
CA ASP A 353 -6.95 7.46 -0.28
C ASP A 353 -7.33 8.65 -1.18
N PRO A 354 -7.04 8.58 -2.49
CA PRO A 354 -7.29 9.67 -3.42
C PRO A 354 -8.77 10.07 -3.52
N ASP A 355 -9.69 9.11 -3.42
CA ASP A 355 -11.14 9.39 -3.40
C ASP A 355 -11.52 10.26 -2.20
N ARG A 356 -10.93 9.98 -1.03
CA ARG A 356 -11.13 10.80 0.16
C ARG A 356 -10.51 12.17 -0.01
N ALA A 357 -9.32 12.28 -0.61
CA ALA A 357 -8.73 13.58 -0.90
C ALA A 357 -9.65 14.43 -1.80
N SER A 358 -10.15 13.87 -2.90
CA SER A 358 -11.11 14.57 -3.78
C SER A 358 -12.42 14.91 -3.05
N PHE A 359 -12.99 13.98 -2.28
CA PHE A 359 -14.20 14.25 -1.50
C PHE A 359 -14.01 15.40 -0.50
N TYR A 360 -12.85 15.49 0.15
CA TYR A 360 -12.53 16.57 1.08
C TYR A 360 -12.33 17.91 0.39
N ASP A 361 -11.76 17.90 -0.82
CA ASP A 361 -11.58 19.09 -1.63
C ASP A 361 -12.92 19.65 -2.09
N ASP A 362 -13.82 18.78 -2.57
CA ASP A 362 -15.16 19.14 -3.04
C ASP A 362 -16.08 19.61 -1.90
N ASN A 363 -15.92 19.06 -0.70
CA ASN A 363 -16.83 19.29 0.45
C ASN A 363 -16.18 20.07 1.60
N ARG A 364 -15.11 20.82 1.32
CA ARG A 364 -14.25 21.44 2.34
C ARG A 364 -15.02 22.25 3.38
N LEU A 365 -15.91 23.15 2.95
CA LEU A 365 -16.66 24.01 3.87
C LEU A 365 -17.56 23.20 4.79
N ILE A 366 -18.32 22.25 4.23
CA ILE A 366 -19.25 21.39 4.97
C ILE A 366 -18.49 20.57 6.02
N LEU A 367 -17.38 19.95 5.63
CA LEU A 367 -16.59 19.11 6.55
C LEU A 367 -15.92 19.90 7.66
N LEU A 368 -15.40 21.10 7.37
CA LEU A 368 -14.83 21.98 8.40
C LEU A 368 -15.91 22.46 9.38
N THR A 369 -17.08 22.87 8.89
CA THR A 369 -18.21 23.24 9.75
C THR A 369 -18.67 22.06 10.59
N LEU A 370 -18.79 20.86 10.00
CA LEU A 370 -19.16 19.64 10.71
C LEU A 370 -18.14 19.29 11.80
N SER A 371 -16.84 19.40 11.51
CA SER A 371 -15.77 19.18 12.48
C SER A 371 -15.85 20.18 13.63
N ALA A 372 -16.02 21.47 13.36
CA ALA A 372 -16.12 22.50 14.38
C ALA A 372 -17.35 22.29 15.29
N ILE A 373 -18.53 22.06 14.70
CA ILE A 373 -19.77 21.78 15.45
C ILE A 373 -19.60 20.52 16.29
N SER A 374 -19.08 19.43 15.70
CA SER A 374 -18.88 18.17 16.42
C SER A 374 -17.87 18.33 17.56
N GLY A 375 -16.78 19.07 17.35
CA GLY A 375 -15.82 19.38 18.41
C GLY A 375 -16.45 20.14 19.57
N ALA A 376 -17.25 21.17 19.28
CA ALA A 376 -17.96 21.95 20.29
C ALA A 376 -18.99 21.11 21.06
N VAL A 377 -19.79 20.29 20.35
CA VAL A 377 -20.76 19.38 20.98
C VAL A 377 -20.05 18.34 21.84
N GLY A 378 -18.95 17.76 21.37
CA GLY A 378 -18.16 16.78 22.13
C GLY A 378 -17.61 17.37 23.44
N LEU A 379 -17.06 18.58 23.39
CA LEU A 379 -16.59 19.30 24.58
C LEU A 379 -17.74 19.68 25.52
N PHE A 380 -18.89 20.11 24.98
CA PHE A 380 -20.07 20.41 25.78
C PHE A 380 -20.61 19.15 26.48
N MET A 381 -20.71 18.01 25.79
CA MET A 381 -21.08 16.74 26.40
C MET A 381 -20.09 16.33 27.50
N ALA A 382 -18.79 16.47 27.28
CA ALA A 382 -17.78 16.20 28.30
C ALA A 382 -17.93 17.12 29.53
N PHE A 383 -18.27 18.40 29.32
CA PHE A 383 -18.58 19.33 30.41
C PHE A 383 -19.79 18.88 31.23
N THR A 384 -20.85 18.40 30.57
CA THR A 384 -22.03 17.87 31.28
C THR A 384 -21.75 16.58 32.06
N LEU A 385 -20.72 15.82 31.69
CA LEU A 385 -20.26 14.63 32.42
C LEU A 385 -19.39 14.98 33.63
N GLY A 386 -18.82 16.19 33.68
CA GLY A 386 -18.02 16.68 34.80
C GLY A 386 -16.72 17.38 34.36
N SER A 387 -16.06 18.02 35.32
CA SER A 387 -14.82 18.78 35.09
C SER A 387 -13.66 17.91 34.62
N ALA A 388 -13.53 16.69 35.17
CA ALA A 388 -12.45 15.77 34.79
C ALA A 388 -12.55 15.28 33.33
N PRO A 389 -13.70 14.74 32.85
CA PRO A 389 -13.87 14.42 31.43
C PRO A 389 -13.63 15.61 30.49
N PHE A 390 -14.12 16.79 30.85
CA PHE A 390 -13.90 18.01 30.07
C PHE A 390 -12.42 18.38 29.93
N LEU A 391 -11.68 18.45 31.04
CA LEU A 391 -10.26 18.83 31.03
C LEU A 391 -9.41 17.81 30.25
N VAL A 392 -9.65 16.52 30.45
CA VAL A 392 -8.93 15.47 29.73
C VAL A 392 -9.24 15.53 28.23
N LEU A 393 -10.51 15.71 27.84
CA LEU A 393 -10.88 15.82 26.43
C LEU A 393 -10.25 17.05 25.77
N CYS A 394 -10.19 18.19 26.47
CA CYS A 394 -9.46 19.39 26.03
C CYS A 394 -7.98 19.10 25.78
N ILE A 395 -7.32 18.41 26.72
CA ILE A 395 -5.89 18.07 26.61
C ILE A 395 -5.63 17.15 25.40
N ILE A 396 -6.42 16.08 25.26
CA ILE A 396 -6.24 15.12 24.15
C ILE A 396 -6.57 15.79 22.80
N SER A 397 -7.58 16.66 22.75
CA SER A 397 -7.89 17.45 21.55
C SER A 397 -6.73 18.37 21.17
N LEU A 398 -6.18 19.11 22.14
CA LEU A 398 -5.03 19.98 21.93
C LEU A 398 -3.80 19.20 21.47
N LEU A 399 -3.52 18.05 22.08
CA LEU A 399 -2.41 17.18 21.69
C LEU A 399 -2.53 16.72 20.23
N GLY A 400 -3.74 16.35 19.79
CA GLY A 400 -3.98 15.98 18.39
C GLY A 400 -3.80 17.14 17.42
N LEU A 401 -4.25 18.35 17.78
CA LEU A 401 -4.03 19.57 16.98
C LEU A 401 -2.54 19.92 16.85
N LEU A 402 -1.79 19.76 17.93
CA LEU A 402 -0.36 20.10 18.00
C LEU A 402 0.55 18.99 17.44
N TYR A 403 0.01 17.84 17.02
CA TYR A 403 0.78 16.66 16.60
C TYR A 403 1.82 16.92 15.49
N LYS A 404 1.48 17.82 14.54
CA LYS A 404 2.38 18.23 13.44
C LYS A 404 3.05 19.58 13.65
N VAL A 405 2.80 20.25 14.77
CA VAL A 405 3.42 21.53 15.09
C VAL A 405 4.86 21.30 15.56
N LYS A 406 5.78 22.20 15.17
CA LYS A 406 7.16 22.18 15.66
C LYS A 406 7.18 22.69 17.10
N ILE A 407 7.26 21.77 18.06
CA ILE A 407 7.24 22.11 19.49
C ILE A 407 8.67 22.36 19.99
N ILE A 408 9.67 21.64 19.45
CA ILE A 408 11.06 21.74 19.91
C ILE A 408 11.86 22.70 18.99
N PRO A 409 12.42 23.79 19.53
CA PRO A 409 13.25 24.72 18.75
C PRO A 409 14.52 24.03 18.23
N ALA A 410 14.96 24.39 17.02
CA ALA A 410 16.12 23.78 16.35
C ALA A 410 17.46 23.85 17.13
N ARG A 411 17.51 24.63 18.22
CA ARG A 411 18.67 24.78 19.12
C ARG A 411 18.80 23.65 20.15
N PHE A 412 17.70 23.01 20.53
CA PHE A 412 17.67 21.91 21.51
C PHE A 412 17.53 20.57 20.79
N LYS A 413 18.56 20.21 19.98
CA LYS A 413 18.59 18.95 19.24
C LYS A 413 18.80 17.78 20.20
N ILE A 414 17.79 16.96 20.40
CA ILE A 414 17.90 15.69 21.14
C ILE A 414 17.87 14.55 20.11
N GLY A 415 19.00 13.87 19.92
CA GLY A 415 19.11 12.71 19.03
C GLY A 415 18.81 13.00 17.55
N LYS A 416 18.33 11.98 16.80
CA LYS A 416 17.90 12.12 15.40
C LYS A 416 16.77 13.15 15.29
N ASN A 417 17.04 14.38 14.84
CA ASN A 417 16.13 15.33 14.18
C ASN A 417 14.64 15.45 14.63
N ILE A 418 14.23 15.06 15.84
CA ILE A 418 12.84 15.13 16.31
C ILE A 418 12.52 16.59 16.70
N GLN A 419 11.62 17.22 15.94
CA GLN A 419 11.08 18.57 16.18
C GLN A 419 9.57 18.58 16.43
N ARG A 420 8.88 17.54 15.97
CA ARG A 420 7.43 17.32 16.05
C ARG A 420 7.15 15.98 16.72
N ILE A 421 5.97 15.84 17.32
CA ILE A 421 5.53 14.53 17.85
C ILE A 421 5.42 13.51 16.71
N SER A 422 5.02 13.99 15.52
CA SER A 422 4.97 13.19 14.29
C SER A 422 6.31 12.66 13.79
N ASP A 423 7.44 13.15 14.29
CA ASP A 423 8.75 12.63 13.90
C ASP A 423 9.10 11.33 14.65
N VAL A 424 8.36 11.00 15.72
CA VAL A 424 8.53 9.74 16.45
C VAL A 424 7.83 8.61 15.69
N PRO A 425 8.54 7.53 15.30
CA PRO A 425 7.96 6.48 14.48
C PRO A 425 6.80 5.78 15.19
N GLY A 426 5.69 5.60 14.47
CA GLY A 426 4.49 4.95 14.99
C GLY A 426 3.69 5.73 16.05
N SER A 427 4.12 6.95 16.40
CA SER A 427 3.43 7.79 17.38
C SER A 427 1.97 8.07 17.03
N LYS A 428 1.64 8.25 15.75
CA LYS A 428 0.27 8.46 15.24
C LYS A 428 -0.66 7.34 15.70
N THR A 429 -0.28 6.10 15.41
CA THR A 429 -1.07 4.89 15.69
C THR A 429 -1.28 4.72 17.20
N MET A 430 -0.22 4.91 18.00
CA MET A 430 -0.31 4.84 19.47
C MET A 430 -1.20 5.93 20.05
N LEU A 431 -1.03 7.19 19.62
CA LEU A 431 -1.81 8.31 20.15
C LEU A 431 -3.29 8.19 19.80
N ILE A 432 -3.62 7.76 18.56
CA ILE A 432 -5.00 7.49 18.16
C ILE A 432 -5.58 6.38 19.05
N ALA A 433 -4.88 5.26 19.22
CA ALA A 433 -5.34 4.16 20.05
C ALA A 433 -5.62 4.58 21.50
N LEU A 434 -4.69 5.32 22.12
CA LEU A 434 -4.84 5.81 23.49
C LEU A 434 -6.00 6.83 23.60
N ALA A 435 -6.13 7.74 22.64
CA ALA A 435 -7.25 8.69 22.62
C ALA A 435 -8.60 7.97 22.54
N TRP A 436 -8.70 6.92 21.71
CA TRP A 436 -9.90 6.10 21.63
C TRP A 436 -10.21 5.43 22.97
N GLY A 437 -9.26 4.72 23.59
CA GLY A 437 -9.53 4.08 24.89
C GLY A 437 -9.85 5.07 26.01
N MET A 438 -9.24 6.26 26.00
CA MET A 438 -9.59 7.32 26.94
C MET A 438 -11.04 7.78 26.74
N VAL A 439 -11.41 8.13 25.51
CA VAL A 439 -12.70 8.74 25.21
C VAL A 439 -13.86 7.73 25.27
N THR A 440 -13.63 6.47 24.87
CA THR A 440 -14.69 5.45 24.86
C THR A 440 -14.79 4.66 26.17
N ALA A 441 -13.75 4.58 26.99
CA ALA A 441 -13.79 3.76 28.22
C ALA A 441 -13.45 4.55 29.49
N ALA A 442 -12.31 5.24 29.54
CA ALA A 442 -11.86 5.90 30.76
C ALA A 442 -12.76 7.08 31.16
N LEU A 443 -13.09 7.97 30.22
CA LEU A 443 -13.89 9.17 30.50
C LEU A 443 -15.33 8.85 30.95
N PRO A 444 -16.06 7.92 30.31
CA PRO A 444 -17.36 7.49 30.80
C PRO A 444 -17.29 6.92 32.23
N TYR A 445 -16.25 6.13 32.54
CA TYR A 445 -16.06 5.59 33.89
C TYR A 445 -15.79 6.68 34.93
N LEU A 446 -14.90 7.62 34.60
CA LEU A 446 -14.55 8.75 35.47
C LEU A 446 -15.74 9.68 35.76
N SER A 447 -16.74 9.72 34.89
CA SER A 447 -17.97 10.48 35.13
C SER A 447 -18.85 9.91 36.24
N VAL A 448 -18.71 8.60 36.53
CA VAL A 448 -19.48 7.90 37.58
C VAL A 448 -18.64 7.72 38.84
N SER A 449 -17.34 7.41 38.68
CA SER A 449 -16.41 7.16 39.79
C SER A 449 -15.07 7.84 39.52
N MET A 450 -14.66 8.74 40.44
CA MET A 450 -13.35 9.40 40.39
C MET A 450 -12.18 8.48 40.77
N GLN A 451 -12.44 7.25 41.20
CA GLN A 451 -11.40 6.26 41.52
C GLN A 451 -10.93 5.50 40.28
N ILE A 452 -9.61 5.39 40.13
CA ILE A 452 -8.96 4.56 39.12
C ILE A 452 -9.02 3.10 39.59
N THR A 453 -9.86 2.29 38.95
CA THR A 453 -10.00 0.85 39.27
C THR A 453 -9.29 -0.04 38.25
N SER A 454 -9.02 -1.28 38.63
CA SER A 454 -8.50 -2.31 37.72
C SER A 454 -9.43 -2.53 36.53
N THR A 455 -10.75 -2.50 36.74
CA THR A 455 -11.77 -2.58 35.68
C THR A 455 -11.61 -1.45 34.67
N MET A 456 -11.49 -0.20 35.12
CA MET A 456 -11.32 0.94 34.23
C MET A 456 -10.05 0.80 33.38
N ILE A 457 -8.94 0.42 33.99
CA ILE A 457 -7.66 0.22 33.29
C ILE A 457 -7.80 -0.88 32.24
N PHE A 458 -8.39 -2.02 32.62
CA PHE A 458 -8.56 -3.16 31.72
C PHE A 458 -9.43 -2.83 30.51
N VAL A 459 -10.62 -2.24 30.74
CA VAL A 459 -11.55 -1.91 29.65
C VAL A 459 -10.97 -0.82 28.74
N SER A 460 -10.25 0.15 29.31
CA SER A 460 -9.55 1.18 28.53
C SER A 460 -8.41 0.59 27.69
N LEU A 461 -7.66 -0.37 28.22
CA LEU A 461 -6.60 -1.04 27.51
C LEU A 461 -7.14 -1.93 26.38
N TRP A 462 -8.25 -2.64 26.61
CA TRP A 462 -8.95 -3.41 25.59
C TRP A 462 -9.46 -2.50 24.45
N ALA A 463 -10.16 -1.41 24.79
CA ALA A 463 -10.66 -0.45 23.80
C ALA A 463 -9.50 0.18 23.01
N SER A 464 -8.42 0.59 23.69
CA SER A 464 -7.21 1.12 23.04
C SER A 464 -6.60 0.10 22.09
N THR A 465 -6.56 -1.18 22.47
CA THR A 465 -5.96 -2.23 21.65
C THR A 465 -6.82 -2.54 20.42
N MET A 466 -8.15 -2.56 20.55
CA MET A 466 -9.05 -2.71 19.40
C MET A 466 -8.89 -1.53 18.42
N ALA A 467 -8.80 -0.29 18.94
CA ALA A 467 -8.48 0.90 18.15
C ALA A 467 -7.09 0.86 17.50
N PHE A 468 -6.09 0.35 18.23
CA PHE A 468 -4.74 0.13 17.72
C PHE A 468 -4.73 -0.86 16.57
N VAL A 469 -5.36 -2.04 16.74
CA VAL A 469 -5.40 -3.08 15.70
C VAL A 469 -6.05 -2.54 14.43
N ARG A 470 -7.19 -1.86 14.56
CA ARG A 470 -7.87 -1.24 13.42
C ARG A 470 -7.00 -0.17 12.75
N THR A 471 -6.37 0.71 13.53
CA THR A 471 -5.57 1.82 12.97
C THR A 471 -4.28 1.31 12.32
N ALA A 472 -3.56 0.41 13.00
CA ALA A 472 -2.36 -0.21 12.47
C ALA A 472 -2.66 -1.05 11.23
N PHE A 473 -3.84 -1.68 11.13
CA PHE A 473 -4.25 -2.36 9.92
C PHE A 473 -4.40 -1.40 8.74
N PHE A 474 -5.04 -0.24 8.92
CA PHE A 474 -5.06 0.82 7.89
C PHE A 474 -3.66 1.34 7.55
N ASP A 475 -2.78 1.53 8.54
CA ASP A 475 -1.39 1.94 8.28
C ASP A 475 -0.62 0.90 7.42
N ILE A 476 -0.97 -0.39 7.50
CA ILE A 476 -0.42 -1.42 6.59
C ILE A 476 -0.98 -1.24 5.17
N LEU A 477 -2.28 -0.96 5.03
CA LEU A 477 -2.90 -0.68 3.72
C LEU A 477 -2.28 0.55 3.04
N ASP A 478 -1.90 1.54 3.85
CA ASP A 478 -1.46 2.87 3.44
C ASP A 478 0.08 3.03 3.42
N MET A 479 0.82 1.95 3.71
CA MET A 479 2.29 1.95 3.88
C MET A 479 3.07 2.59 2.72
N GLN A 480 2.58 2.45 1.47
CA GLN A 480 3.23 3.04 0.30
C GLN A 480 3.13 4.56 0.27
N GLY A 481 1.93 5.12 0.48
CA GLY A 481 1.74 6.56 0.45
C GLY A 481 2.32 7.26 1.69
N ASP A 482 2.29 6.60 2.85
CA ASP A 482 2.99 7.07 4.06
C ASP A 482 4.50 7.22 3.81
N ARG A 483 5.13 6.27 3.12
CA ARG A 483 6.56 6.36 2.75
C ARG A 483 6.83 7.46 1.74
N ILE A 484 5.93 7.65 0.77
CA ILE A 484 6.01 8.75 -0.19
C ILE A 484 6.04 10.08 0.55
N VAL A 485 5.17 10.33 1.53
CA VAL A 485 5.19 11.59 2.28
C VAL A 485 6.28 11.66 3.36
N GLY A 486 7.06 10.59 3.55
CA GLY A 486 8.10 10.52 4.58
C GLY A 486 7.56 10.36 6.01
N GLN A 487 6.33 9.86 6.18
CA GLN A 487 5.81 9.47 7.49
C GLN A 487 6.37 8.10 7.89
N GLU A 488 6.93 8.00 9.08
CA GLU A 488 7.40 6.72 9.63
C GLU A 488 6.28 6.06 10.46
N SER A 489 5.44 5.24 9.82
CA SER A 489 4.44 4.42 10.50
C SER A 489 5.05 3.14 11.10
N ILE A 490 4.36 2.50 12.04
CA ILE A 490 4.80 1.22 12.62
C ILE A 490 4.97 0.16 11.51
N ALA A 491 4.08 0.17 10.52
CA ALA A 491 4.12 -0.72 9.37
C ALA A 491 5.41 -0.54 8.55
N ILE A 492 5.85 0.69 8.33
CA ILE A 492 7.08 0.99 7.60
C ILE A 492 8.31 0.52 8.37
N VAL A 493 8.38 0.79 9.68
CA VAL A 493 9.55 0.46 10.51
C VAL A 493 9.71 -1.05 10.71
N LEU A 494 8.61 -1.76 10.96
CA LEU A 494 8.65 -3.20 11.24
C LEU A 494 8.60 -4.05 9.96
N GLY A 495 8.02 -3.51 8.90
CA GLY A 495 7.68 -4.23 7.69
C GLY A 495 6.33 -4.96 7.79
N GLU A 496 5.64 -5.05 6.66
CA GLU A 496 4.29 -5.61 6.48
C GLU A 496 4.06 -6.93 7.25
N GLN A 497 4.92 -7.94 7.05
CA GLN A 497 4.77 -9.27 7.66
C GLN A 497 4.87 -9.25 9.19
N LYS A 498 5.81 -8.46 9.74
CA LYS A 498 5.95 -8.36 11.20
C LYS A 498 4.79 -7.59 11.81
N SER A 499 4.27 -6.58 11.11
CA SER A 499 3.08 -5.86 11.54
C SER A 499 1.87 -6.77 11.63
N PHE A 500 1.59 -7.60 10.61
CA PHE A 500 0.52 -8.61 10.69
C PHE A 500 0.71 -9.58 11.87
N CYS A 501 1.94 -10.01 12.13
CA CYS A 501 2.24 -10.87 13.27
C CYS A 501 1.88 -10.20 14.61
N ILE A 502 2.24 -8.93 14.79
CA ILE A 502 1.93 -8.16 16.01
C ILE A 502 0.42 -7.98 16.17
N LEU A 503 -0.32 -7.67 15.09
CA LEU A 503 -1.78 -7.55 15.17
C LEU A 503 -2.41 -8.85 15.64
N LYS A 504 -2.01 -9.99 15.06
CA LYS A 504 -2.50 -11.32 15.45
C LYS A 504 -2.14 -11.64 16.91
N LEU A 505 -0.91 -11.33 17.35
CA LEU A 505 -0.48 -11.56 18.73
C LEU A 505 -1.33 -10.75 19.73
N LEU A 506 -1.57 -9.47 19.46
CA LEU A 506 -2.42 -8.62 20.31
C LEU A 506 -3.85 -9.18 20.41
N LEU A 507 -4.42 -9.64 19.30
CA LEU A 507 -5.75 -10.25 19.28
C LEU A 507 -5.80 -11.55 20.11
N VAL A 508 -4.77 -12.39 20.06
CA VAL A 508 -4.67 -13.61 20.89
C VAL A 508 -4.54 -13.27 22.37
N ILE A 509 -3.73 -12.27 22.73
CA ILE A 509 -3.58 -11.81 24.12
C ILE A 509 -4.92 -11.37 24.69
N PHE A 510 -5.67 -10.53 23.95
CA PHE A 510 -6.97 -10.03 24.43
C PHE A 510 -8.08 -11.07 24.37
N PHE A 511 -8.01 -12.04 23.46
CA PHE A 511 -8.88 -13.21 23.50
C PHE A 511 -8.76 -13.95 24.83
N ALA A 512 -7.52 -14.27 25.25
CA ALA A 512 -7.28 -14.93 26.53
C ALA A 512 -7.71 -14.04 27.71
N ALA A 513 -7.43 -12.74 27.63
CA ALA A 513 -7.77 -11.78 28.68
C ALA A 513 -9.29 -11.66 28.90
N LEU A 514 -10.10 -11.65 27.84
CA LEU A 514 -11.57 -11.60 27.93
C LEU A 514 -12.19 -12.88 28.50
N ILE A 515 -11.53 -14.04 28.35
CA ILE A 515 -11.99 -15.29 28.98
C ILE A 515 -11.77 -15.24 30.49
N ILE A 516 -10.64 -14.70 30.93
CA ILE A 516 -10.23 -14.66 32.35
C ILE A 516 -10.94 -13.53 33.10
N ALA A 517 -11.13 -12.36 32.47
CA ALA A 517 -11.59 -11.15 33.16
C ALA A 517 -12.91 -11.31 33.94
N PRO A 518 -13.96 -11.97 33.43
CA PRO A 518 -15.17 -12.21 34.22
C PRO A 518 -14.96 -13.17 35.39
N VAL A 519 -14.08 -14.17 35.24
CA VAL A 519 -13.78 -15.18 36.28
C VAL A 519 -13.15 -14.54 37.51
N ILE A 520 -12.31 -13.53 37.30
CA ILE A 520 -11.68 -12.74 38.37
C ILE A 520 -12.50 -11.50 38.76
N HIS A 521 -13.75 -11.40 38.31
CA HIS A 521 -14.67 -10.27 38.55
C HIS A 521 -14.13 -8.90 38.11
N LEU A 522 -13.25 -8.88 37.11
CA LEU A 522 -12.69 -7.64 36.56
C LEU A 522 -13.68 -6.94 35.61
N THR A 523 -14.54 -7.69 34.92
CA THR A 523 -15.56 -7.20 33.99
C THR A 523 -16.86 -7.98 34.14
N THR A 524 -17.92 -7.51 33.49
CA THR A 524 -19.18 -8.26 33.37
C THR A 524 -19.01 -9.48 32.45
N THR A 525 -20.00 -10.39 32.47
CA THR A 525 -20.04 -11.60 31.60
C THR A 525 -20.15 -11.26 30.11
N LEU A 526 -20.43 -9.99 29.77
CA LEU A 526 -20.39 -9.47 28.41
C LEU A 526 -19.04 -9.73 27.71
N ALA A 527 -17.94 -9.83 28.46
CA ALA A 527 -16.62 -10.12 27.89
C ALA A 527 -16.61 -11.36 26.98
N TYR A 528 -17.44 -12.38 27.28
CA TYR A 528 -17.56 -13.57 26.42
C TYR A 528 -18.17 -13.27 25.05
N GLY A 529 -19.14 -12.34 24.96
CA GLY A 529 -19.69 -11.88 23.68
C GLY A 529 -18.67 -11.09 22.85
N LEU A 530 -17.81 -10.32 23.52
CA LEU A 530 -16.77 -9.49 22.89
C LEU A 530 -15.62 -10.29 22.27
N ILE A 531 -15.59 -11.61 22.48
CA ILE A 531 -14.72 -12.53 21.73
C ILE A 531 -15.10 -12.54 20.23
N LEU A 532 -16.37 -12.37 19.87
CA LEU A 532 -16.82 -12.37 18.47
C LEU A 532 -16.18 -11.23 17.64
N PRO A 533 -16.17 -9.96 18.10
CA PRO A 533 -15.42 -8.89 17.46
C PRO A 533 -13.92 -9.17 17.25
N ILE A 534 -13.27 -9.90 18.17
CA ILE A 534 -11.86 -10.31 17.99
C ILE A 534 -11.71 -11.27 16.81
N PHE A 535 -12.57 -12.28 16.72
CA PHE A 535 -12.58 -13.19 15.58
C PHE A 535 -12.93 -12.48 14.27
N TYR A 536 -13.85 -11.52 14.32
CA TYR A 536 -14.25 -10.72 13.16
C TYR A 536 -13.04 -9.98 12.56
N ILE A 537 -12.32 -9.18 13.36
CA ILE A 537 -11.16 -8.44 12.84
C ILE A 537 -10.01 -9.38 12.48
N ALA A 538 -9.79 -10.47 13.24
CA ALA A 538 -8.79 -11.49 12.89
C ALA A 538 -9.07 -12.10 11.50
N ALA A 539 -10.33 -12.42 11.21
CA ALA A 539 -10.75 -12.95 9.92
C ALA A 539 -10.50 -11.97 8.77
N LEU A 540 -10.80 -10.68 8.97
CA LEU A 540 -10.52 -9.63 7.98
C LEU A 540 -9.01 -9.46 7.74
N VAL A 541 -8.21 -9.43 8.80
CA VAL A 541 -6.75 -9.35 8.71
C VAL A 541 -6.18 -10.54 7.94
N MET A 542 -6.61 -11.77 8.27
CA MET A 542 -6.15 -12.99 7.59
C MET A 542 -6.63 -13.06 6.13
N ALA A 543 -7.87 -12.64 5.85
CA ALA A 543 -8.39 -12.59 4.49
C ALA A 543 -7.57 -11.63 3.62
N PHE A 544 -7.18 -10.47 4.17
CA PHE A 544 -6.34 -9.51 3.48
C PHE A 544 -4.90 -10.03 3.29
N GLU A 545 -4.28 -10.55 4.35
CA GLU A 545 -2.93 -11.13 4.32
C GLU A 545 -2.81 -12.27 3.29
N ARG A 546 -3.88 -13.05 3.08
CA ARG A 546 -3.94 -14.13 2.08
C ARG A 546 -4.39 -13.67 0.69
N HIS A 547 -4.55 -12.37 0.47
CA HIS A 547 -5.05 -11.77 -0.78
C HIS A 547 -6.41 -12.35 -1.24
N TRP A 548 -7.30 -12.68 -0.29
CA TRP A 548 -8.68 -13.10 -0.58
C TRP A 548 -9.61 -11.92 -0.80
N VAL A 549 -9.25 -10.76 -0.27
CA VAL A 549 -9.99 -9.51 -0.37
C VAL A 549 -9.04 -8.38 -0.79
N VAL A 550 -9.61 -7.40 -1.49
CA VAL A 550 -8.90 -6.24 -2.04
C VAL A 550 -9.28 -5.02 -1.22
N PRO A 551 -8.35 -4.09 -0.94
CA PRO A 551 -8.67 -2.85 -0.26
C PRO A 551 -9.51 -1.97 -1.20
N GLY A 552 -10.81 -1.89 -0.92
CA GLY A 552 -11.81 -1.08 -1.63
C GLY A 552 -12.89 -0.62 -0.65
N PHE A 553 -13.90 0.13 -1.11
CA PHE A 553 -14.86 0.77 -0.22
C PHE A 553 -15.61 -0.24 0.66
N ARG A 554 -15.98 -1.39 0.09
CA ARG A 554 -16.68 -2.44 0.84
C ARG A 554 -15.83 -3.07 1.93
N PHE A 555 -14.57 -3.34 1.62
CA PHE A 555 -13.66 -3.96 2.58
C PHE A 555 -13.33 -3.00 3.71
N GLU A 556 -13.06 -1.73 3.39
CA GLU A 556 -12.83 -0.69 4.39
C GLU A 556 -14.08 -0.50 5.27
N PHE A 557 -15.28 -0.49 4.69
CA PHE A 557 -16.53 -0.42 5.46
C PHE A 557 -16.70 -1.61 6.42
N LEU A 558 -16.31 -2.83 6.02
CA LEU A 558 -16.30 -3.99 6.92
C LEU A 558 -15.32 -3.79 8.08
N VAL A 559 -14.11 -3.30 7.83
CA VAL A 559 -13.14 -3.01 8.90
C VAL A 559 -13.72 -1.99 9.91
N GLU A 560 -14.37 -0.94 9.42
CA GLU A 560 -15.01 0.08 10.28
C GLU A 560 -16.24 -0.45 11.03
N THR A 561 -16.88 -1.49 10.50
CA THR A 561 -18.03 -2.14 11.15
C THR A 561 -17.62 -2.78 12.49
N LEU A 562 -16.33 -2.99 12.74
CA LEU A 562 -15.79 -3.57 13.98
C LEU A 562 -16.42 -2.97 15.24
N PHE A 563 -16.44 -1.64 15.38
CA PHE A 563 -16.94 -1.00 16.60
C PHE A 563 -18.46 -0.91 16.69
N VAL A 564 -19.15 -0.93 15.55
CA VAL A 564 -20.61 -1.12 15.55
C VAL A 564 -20.94 -2.55 15.99
N PHE A 565 -20.14 -3.52 15.53
CA PHE A 565 -20.31 -4.93 15.88
C PHE A 565 -20.09 -5.20 17.35
N THR A 566 -19.19 -4.48 18.05
CA THR A 566 -19.06 -4.63 19.52
C THR A 566 -20.36 -4.29 20.24
N ALA A 567 -21.09 -3.26 19.81
CA ALA A 567 -22.38 -2.92 20.41
C ALA A 567 -23.50 -3.89 20.03
N LEU A 568 -23.46 -4.50 18.85
CA LEU A 568 -24.46 -5.50 18.43
C LEU A 568 -24.37 -6.81 19.22
N VAL A 569 -23.19 -7.14 19.75
CA VAL A 569 -22.98 -8.33 20.59
C VAL A 569 -23.05 -8.01 22.09
N SER A 570 -23.34 -6.75 22.44
CA SER A 570 -23.50 -6.27 23.81
C SER A 570 -24.95 -6.11 24.19
#